data_AF-A0A1F9MR06-F1
#
_entry.id   AF-A0A1F9MR06-F1
#
_cell.length_a   1.000
_cell.length_b   1.000
_cell.length_c   1.000
_cell.angle_alpha   90.00
_cell.angle_beta   90.00
_cell.angle_gamma   90.00
#
_symmetry.space_group_name_H-M   'P 1'
#
loop_
_entity.id
_entity.type
_entity.pdbx_description
1 polymer ?
#
loop_
_entity_poly.entity_id
_entity_poly.type
_entity_poly.pdbx_seq_one_letter_code
_entity_poly.pdbx_strand_id
1 'polypeptide(L)'
;MRSAAQKWLHGLSNTKPDELDVKELLSCYDIATPAGLRLGPNDSVAIRNMQPPYVVKVCSGDILHKTDQGGVRLNVQPDRLENTITEMRAKFPGVSVLVEEHVHVSGSELIVGGLVDQEFGTAVMVGAGGILTELYQDVTFRLAPCSAEEARRMLNELQIAPLFSGYRGLNLDADLLAKTVAAISRMVIDLGDVFSQLDINPLGWVNNKWMALDAKLVLNSKV
;
A
#
# COMPACT_ATOMS: atom_id res chain seq x y z
N MET A 1 -20.51 2.20 -18.08
CA MET A 1 -19.59 3.28 -17.63
C MET A 1 -18.32 2.61 -17.15
N ARG A 2 -17.11 3.05 -17.54
CA ARG A 2 -15.86 2.41 -17.09
C ARG A 2 -15.66 2.60 -15.58
N SER A 3 -15.20 1.57 -14.88
CA SER A 3 -14.83 1.64 -13.46
C SER A 3 -13.67 2.62 -13.23
N ALA A 4 -13.41 3.00 -11.98
CA ALA A 4 -12.27 3.86 -11.65
C ALA A 4 -10.94 3.20 -12.04
N ALA A 5 -10.77 1.90 -11.73
CA ALA A 5 -9.61 1.13 -12.15
C ALA A 5 -9.42 1.09 -13.68
N GLN A 6 -10.49 0.95 -14.46
CA GLN A 6 -10.41 0.97 -15.93
C GLN A 6 -10.01 2.33 -16.49
N LYS A 7 -10.40 3.44 -15.84
CA LYS A 7 -9.95 4.79 -16.21
C LYS A 7 -8.48 4.97 -15.87
N TRP A 8 -8.06 4.54 -14.68
CA TRP A 8 -6.67 4.57 -14.22
C TRP A 8 -5.76 3.75 -15.16
N LEU A 9 -6.15 2.52 -15.51
CA LEU A 9 -5.43 1.67 -16.48
C LEU A 9 -5.23 2.34 -17.85
N HIS A 10 -6.19 3.16 -18.28
CA HIS A 10 -6.07 3.89 -19.55
C HIS A 10 -5.13 5.09 -19.48
N GLY A 11 -4.97 5.68 -18.30
CA GLY A 11 -4.05 6.80 -18.04
C GLY A 11 -2.64 6.37 -17.67
N LEU A 12 -2.41 5.09 -17.37
CA LEU A 12 -1.11 4.58 -16.96
C LEU A 12 -0.11 4.66 -18.12
N SER A 13 1.01 5.32 -17.88
CA SER A 13 2.05 5.58 -18.90
C SER A 13 3.00 4.39 -19.12
N ASN A 14 3.02 3.42 -18.20
CA ASN A 14 3.88 2.25 -18.23
C ASN A 14 3.09 0.97 -17.88
N THR A 15 3.56 -0.21 -18.28
CA THR A 15 2.92 -1.49 -17.96
C THR A 15 3.21 -1.96 -16.53
N LYS A 16 4.21 -1.38 -15.87
CA LYS A 16 4.57 -1.64 -14.47
C LYS A 16 4.33 -0.37 -13.65
N PRO A 17 3.22 -0.27 -12.90
CA PRO A 17 2.95 0.89 -12.06
C PRO A 17 3.99 0.97 -10.94
N ASP A 18 4.50 2.16 -10.65
CA ASP A 18 5.28 2.39 -9.44
C ASP A 18 4.37 2.65 -8.23
N GLU A 19 4.95 2.77 -7.04
CA GLU A 19 4.20 2.91 -5.79
C GLU A 19 3.25 4.12 -5.79
N LEU A 20 3.63 5.24 -6.41
CA LEU A 20 2.74 6.41 -6.44
C LEU A 20 1.57 6.16 -7.40
N ASP A 21 1.79 5.53 -8.55
CA ASP A 21 0.70 5.14 -9.45
C ASP A 21 -0.33 4.24 -8.73
N VAL A 22 0.15 3.30 -7.91
CA VAL A 22 -0.71 2.40 -7.12
C VAL A 22 -1.47 3.18 -6.04
N LYS A 23 -0.83 4.14 -5.36
CA LYS A 23 -1.49 4.99 -4.35
C LYS A 23 -2.56 5.91 -4.94
N GLU A 24 -2.37 6.38 -6.17
CA GLU A 24 -3.39 7.11 -6.92
C GLU A 24 -4.61 6.22 -7.24
N LEU A 25 -4.38 4.95 -7.60
CA LEU A 25 -5.46 3.98 -7.77
C LEU A 25 -6.20 3.72 -6.46
N LEU A 26 -5.48 3.48 -5.35
CA LEU A 26 -6.07 3.28 -4.02
C LEU A 26 -6.96 4.46 -3.61
N SER A 27 -6.50 5.69 -3.89
CA SER A 27 -7.27 6.91 -3.61
C SER A 27 -8.58 6.97 -4.39
N CYS A 28 -8.66 6.41 -5.60
CA CYS A 28 -9.90 6.32 -6.36
C CYS A 28 -10.95 5.39 -5.73
N TYR A 29 -10.56 4.58 -4.74
CA TYR A 29 -11.42 3.67 -3.97
C TYR A 29 -11.53 4.12 -2.50
N ASP A 30 -11.25 5.40 -2.20
CA ASP A 30 -11.30 6.00 -0.86
C ASP A 30 -10.36 5.34 0.17
N ILE A 31 -9.30 4.68 -0.30
CA ILE A 31 -8.27 4.09 0.56
C ILE A 31 -7.20 5.16 0.82
N ALA A 32 -6.98 5.49 2.09
CA ALA A 32 -6.04 6.53 2.46
C ALA A 32 -4.59 6.11 2.18
N THR A 33 -3.78 7.06 1.73
CA THR A 33 -2.32 6.93 1.57
C THR A 33 -1.65 8.19 2.12
N PRO A 34 -0.36 8.14 2.51
CA PRO A 34 0.39 9.35 2.82
C PRO A 34 0.39 10.31 1.62
N ALA A 35 0.43 11.62 1.89
CA ALA A 35 0.71 12.58 0.82
C ALA A 35 2.13 12.37 0.32
N GLY A 36 2.32 12.38 -1.00
CA GLY A 36 3.60 12.08 -1.61
C GLY A 36 3.79 12.73 -2.98
N LEU A 37 5.06 12.83 -3.38
CA LEU A 37 5.52 13.39 -4.64
C LEU A 37 6.59 12.49 -5.25
N ARG A 38 6.44 12.21 -6.55
CA ARG A 38 7.46 11.54 -7.36
C ARG A 38 8.39 12.58 -7.96
N LEU A 39 9.69 12.40 -7.74
CA LEU A 39 10.76 13.19 -8.32
C LEU A 39 11.53 12.30 -9.30
N GLY A 40 11.55 12.67 -10.58
CA GLY A 40 12.37 12.03 -11.59
C GLY A 40 13.87 12.14 -11.27
N PRO A 41 14.75 11.41 -11.99
CA PRO A 41 16.19 11.36 -11.70
C PRO A 41 16.89 12.72 -11.70
N ASN A 42 16.39 13.68 -12.49
CA ASN A 42 16.98 15.00 -12.68
C ASN A 42 16.14 16.13 -12.07
N ASP A 43 15.03 15.82 -11.39
CA ASP A 43 14.15 16.84 -10.83
C ASP A 43 14.81 17.54 -9.64
N SER A 44 14.57 18.84 -9.50
CA SER A 44 14.95 19.59 -8.31
C SER A 44 14.12 19.16 -7.11
N VAL A 45 14.72 19.11 -5.91
CA VAL A 45 13.99 18.80 -4.68
C VAL A 45 13.16 20.02 -4.26
N ALA A 46 11.84 19.95 -4.49
CA ALA A 46 10.92 21.00 -4.08
C ALA A 46 9.65 20.37 -3.48
N ILE A 47 9.58 20.35 -2.15
CA ILE A 47 8.41 19.86 -1.43
C ILE A 47 7.48 21.02 -1.09
N ARG A 48 6.23 20.93 -1.52
CA ARG A 48 5.17 21.91 -1.22
C ARG A 48 3.99 21.15 -0.63
N ASN A 49 3.34 21.75 0.37
CA ASN A 49 2.11 21.22 0.99
C ASN A 49 2.25 19.82 1.61
N MET A 50 3.44 19.44 2.10
CA MET A 50 3.66 18.21 2.86
C MET A 50 4.37 18.53 4.19
N GLN A 51 3.95 17.86 5.25
CA GLN A 51 4.49 18.02 6.60
C GLN A 51 5.70 17.11 6.85
N PRO A 52 6.79 17.64 7.45
CA PRO A 52 7.91 16.81 7.89
C PRO A 52 7.60 16.06 9.21
N PRO A 53 8.37 15.01 9.55
CA PRO A 53 9.46 14.44 8.77
C PRO A 53 8.97 13.70 7.52
N TYR A 54 9.90 13.37 6.63
CA TYR A 54 9.61 12.71 5.36
C TYR A 54 10.07 11.25 5.33
N VAL A 55 9.50 10.49 4.41
CA VAL A 55 9.99 9.19 3.98
C VAL A 55 10.47 9.33 2.54
N VAL A 56 11.67 8.82 2.25
CA VAL A 56 12.27 8.84 0.90
C VAL A 56 12.43 7.39 0.43
N LYS A 57 11.78 7.03 -0.68
CA LYS A 57 11.77 5.69 -1.25
C LYS A 57 12.21 5.71 -2.71
N VAL A 58 12.84 4.65 -3.17
CA VAL A 58 13.00 4.40 -4.61
C VAL A 58 11.62 4.16 -5.22
N CYS A 59 11.35 4.79 -6.37
CA CYS A 59 10.07 4.74 -7.04
C CYS A 59 10.24 4.09 -8.43
N SER A 60 10.05 2.78 -8.47
CA SER A 60 10.11 1.99 -9.71
C SER A 60 9.29 0.71 -9.58
N GLY A 61 8.52 0.39 -10.61
CA GLY A 61 7.81 -0.90 -10.71
C GLY A 61 8.73 -2.12 -10.89
N ASP A 62 10.02 -1.91 -11.19
CA ASP A 62 11.00 -3.00 -11.33
C ASP A 62 11.67 -3.39 -10.00
N ILE A 63 11.66 -2.49 -9.01
CA ILE A 63 12.36 -2.70 -7.74
C ILE A 63 11.34 -3.15 -6.69
N LEU A 64 11.29 -4.46 -6.49
CA LEU A 64 10.29 -5.10 -5.64
C LEU A 64 10.66 -5.10 -4.15
N HIS A 65 11.94 -5.32 -3.80
CA HIS A 65 12.43 -5.39 -2.42
C HIS A 65 13.27 -4.16 -2.07
N LYS A 66 12.63 -2.98 -2.04
CA LYS A 66 13.29 -1.68 -1.86
C LYS A 66 14.04 -1.60 -0.52
N THR A 67 13.44 -2.05 0.57
CA THR A 67 14.03 -1.97 1.92
C THR A 67 15.34 -2.73 2.04
N ASP A 68 15.40 -3.96 1.53
CA ASP A 68 16.59 -4.83 1.60
C ASP A 68 17.78 -4.26 0.82
N GLN A 69 17.49 -3.48 -0.22
CA GLN A 69 18.49 -2.78 -1.01
C GLN A 69 18.82 -1.40 -0.43
N GLY A 70 18.30 -1.05 0.75
CA GLY A 70 18.44 0.28 1.35
C GLY A 70 17.82 1.38 0.49
N GLY A 71 16.76 1.07 -0.25
CA GLY A 71 15.97 1.98 -1.08
C GLY A 71 14.86 2.70 -0.33
N VAL A 72 14.88 2.66 1.02
CA VAL A 72 13.95 3.40 1.89
C VAL A 72 14.76 4.13 2.97
N ARG A 73 14.38 5.38 3.26
CA ARG A 73 14.87 6.20 4.36
C ARG A 73 13.68 6.81 5.09
N LEU A 74 13.54 6.48 6.37
CA LEU A 74 12.47 6.97 7.23
C LEU A 74 12.95 8.20 8.02
N ASN A 75 12.00 8.97 8.56
CA ASN A 75 12.27 10.08 9.48
C ASN A 75 13.27 11.13 8.94
N VAL A 76 13.20 11.42 7.65
CA VAL A 76 14.09 12.38 6.97
C VAL A 76 13.64 13.79 7.29
N GLN A 77 14.46 14.53 8.03
CA GLN A 77 14.19 15.93 8.36
C GLN A 77 14.41 16.84 7.15
N PRO A 78 13.76 18.03 7.09
CA PRO A 78 13.89 18.94 5.95
C PRO A 78 15.33 19.30 5.58
N ASP A 79 16.21 19.50 6.57
CA ASP A 79 17.63 19.82 6.39
C ASP A 79 18.45 18.67 5.79
N ARG A 80 17.93 17.43 5.86
CA ARG A 80 18.58 16.22 5.35
C ARG A 80 17.99 15.72 4.04
N LEU A 81 16.87 16.30 3.59
CA LEU A 81 16.09 15.78 2.47
C LEU A 81 16.91 15.75 1.17
N GLU A 82 17.54 16.87 0.81
CA GLU A 82 18.29 16.99 -0.44
C GLU A 82 19.49 16.03 -0.50
N ASN A 83 20.24 15.91 0.60
CA ASN A 83 21.34 14.96 0.71
C ASN A 83 20.84 13.52 0.60
N THR A 84 19.73 13.20 1.28
CA THR A 84 19.14 11.85 1.24
C THR A 84 18.69 11.46 -0.18
N ILE A 85 18.09 12.39 -0.93
CA ILE A 85 17.69 12.16 -2.31
C ILE A 85 18.92 12.01 -3.22
N THR A 86 19.96 12.80 -3.00
CA THR A 86 21.24 12.69 -3.72
C THR A 86 21.87 11.31 -3.52
N GLU A 87 21.95 10.84 -2.27
CA GLU A 87 22.44 9.51 -1.94
C GLU A 87 21.60 8.40 -2.58
N MET A 88 20.26 8.56 -2.56
CA MET A 88 19.34 7.61 -3.18
C MET A 88 19.57 7.51 -4.70
N ARG A 89 19.70 8.65 -5.38
CA ARG A 89 19.96 8.70 -6.84
C ARG A 89 21.33 8.14 -7.21
N ALA A 90 22.35 8.37 -6.38
CA ALA A 90 23.67 7.80 -6.59
C ALA A 90 23.65 6.26 -6.45
N LYS A 91 22.85 5.74 -5.51
CA LYS A 91 22.69 4.29 -5.31
C LYS A 91 21.81 3.61 -6.36
N PHE A 92 20.81 4.32 -6.87
CA PHE A 92 19.87 3.83 -7.89
C PHE A 92 19.85 4.78 -9.11
N PRO A 93 20.90 4.77 -9.95
CA PRO A 93 21.01 5.69 -11.08
C PRO A 93 19.86 5.55 -12.06
N GLY A 94 19.30 6.68 -12.50
CA GLY A 94 18.22 6.72 -13.50
C GLY A 94 16.84 6.34 -12.96
N VAL A 95 16.69 6.10 -11.65
CA VAL A 95 15.41 5.75 -11.02
C VAL A 95 14.79 6.96 -10.32
N SER A 96 13.47 7.10 -10.41
CA SER A 96 12.71 8.12 -9.69
C SER A 96 12.72 7.87 -8.18
N VAL A 97 12.47 8.92 -7.41
CA VAL A 97 12.36 8.88 -5.95
C VAL A 97 10.97 9.33 -5.54
N LEU A 98 10.34 8.61 -4.61
CA LEU A 98 9.09 8.98 -3.98
C LEU A 98 9.41 9.60 -2.62
N VAL A 99 8.95 10.83 -2.40
CA VAL A 99 9.02 11.52 -1.10
C VAL A 99 7.61 11.56 -0.53
N GLU A 100 7.43 11.13 0.71
CA GLU A 100 6.12 11.10 1.39
C GLU A 100 6.19 11.73 2.77
N GLU A 101 5.04 12.13 3.31
CA GLU A 101 4.93 12.46 4.73
C GLU A 101 5.23 11.21 5.58
N HIS A 102 6.05 11.37 6.61
CA HIS A 102 6.26 10.31 7.59
C HIS A 102 5.12 10.33 8.60
N VAL A 103 4.35 9.24 8.63
CA VAL A 103 3.20 9.09 9.51
C VAL A 103 3.50 8.15 10.67
N HIS A 104 2.87 8.38 11.82
CA HIS A 104 2.97 7.52 12.98
C HIS A 104 1.81 6.52 13.02
N VAL A 105 2.13 5.23 12.92
CA VAL A 105 1.16 4.14 13.07
C VAL A 105 0.87 3.91 14.55
N SER A 106 -0.42 3.80 14.88
CA SER A 106 -0.88 3.40 16.21
C SER A 106 -1.30 1.94 16.21
N GLY A 107 -0.76 1.14 17.12
CA GLY A 107 -1.05 -0.29 17.21
C GLY A 107 -0.24 -1.14 16.21
N SER A 108 -0.77 -2.31 15.86
CA SER A 108 -0.12 -3.22 14.92
C SER A 108 -0.43 -2.85 13.48
N GLU A 109 0.56 -3.08 12.62
CA GLU A 109 0.40 -3.03 11.17
C GLU A 109 -0.33 -4.29 10.68
N LEU A 110 -0.99 -4.17 9.53
CA LEU A 110 -1.67 -5.24 8.82
C LEU A 110 -1.11 -5.38 7.42
N ILE A 111 -1.37 -6.53 6.82
CA ILE A 111 -1.13 -6.77 5.40
C ILE A 111 -2.48 -7.03 4.75
N VAL A 112 -2.71 -6.39 3.61
CA VAL A 112 -3.85 -6.70 2.74
C VAL A 112 -3.33 -7.01 1.35
N GLY A 113 -3.64 -8.21 0.87
CA GLY A 113 -3.20 -8.69 -0.43
C GLY A 113 -4.35 -9.01 -1.34
N GLY A 114 -4.06 -9.07 -2.64
CA GLY A 114 -4.91 -9.68 -3.65
C GLY A 114 -4.08 -10.61 -4.52
N LEU A 115 -4.65 -11.74 -4.90
CA LEU A 115 -3.99 -12.72 -5.77
C LEU A 115 -5.02 -13.40 -6.68
N VAL A 116 -4.53 -13.95 -7.79
CA VAL A 116 -5.35 -14.82 -8.66
C VAL A 116 -4.97 -16.27 -8.39
N ASP A 117 -5.92 -17.02 -7.87
CA ASP A 117 -5.85 -18.48 -7.78
C ASP A 117 -6.32 -19.11 -9.12
N GLN A 118 -5.69 -20.20 -9.53
CA GLN A 118 -5.97 -20.84 -10.83
C GLN A 118 -7.31 -21.57 -10.86
N GLU A 119 -7.79 -22.07 -9.72
CA GLU A 119 -9.02 -22.85 -9.62
C GLU A 119 -10.20 -21.97 -9.19
N PHE A 120 -9.96 -21.06 -8.25
CA PHE A 120 -11.03 -20.28 -7.62
C PHE A 120 -11.15 -18.82 -8.09
N GLY A 121 -10.16 -18.33 -8.85
CA GLY A 121 -10.12 -16.97 -9.35
C GLY A 121 -9.53 -15.97 -8.34
N THR A 122 -9.94 -14.71 -8.42
CA THR A 122 -9.36 -13.64 -7.60
C THR A 122 -9.77 -13.77 -6.13
N ALA A 123 -8.79 -13.71 -5.24
CA ALA A 123 -8.99 -13.71 -3.80
C ALA A 123 -8.32 -12.48 -3.15
N VAL A 124 -8.88 -12.04 -2.03
CA VAL A 124 -8.27 -11.09 -1.11
C VAL A 124 -7.79 -11.80 0.15
N MET A 125 -6.67 -11.30 0.66
CA MET A 125 -6.03 -11.76 1.89
C MET A 125 -5.96 -10.62 2.89
N VAL A 126 -6.20 -10.90 4.16
CA VAL A 126 -5.89 -10.00 5.27
C VAL A 126 -5.08 -10.76 6.30
N GLY A 127 -4.06 -10.13 6.87
CA GLY A 127 -3.27 -10.72 7.94
C GLY A 127 -2.63 -9.69 8.86
N ALA A 128 -2.07 -10.19 9.96
CA ALA A 128 -1.17 -9.41 10.80
C ALA A 128 0.06 -8.97 9.97
N GLY A 129 0.57 -7.76 10.20
CA GLY A 129 1.82 -7.25 9.62
C GLY A 129 3.01 -7.31 10.57
N GLY A 130 4.22 -7.03 10.04
CA GLY A 130 5.47 -7.01 10.79
C GLY A 130 6.02 -8.41 11.15
N ILE A 131 6.88 -8.47 12.16
CA ILE A 131 7.58 -9.71 12.61
C ILE A 131 6.58 -10.84 12.93
N LEU A 132 5.37 -10.49 13.35
CA LEU A 132 4.34 -11.48 13.71
C LEU A 132 3.80 -12.24 12.49
N THR A 133 3.78 -11.64 11.29
CA THR A 133 3.40 -12.32 10.04
C THR A 133 4.33 -13.49 9.73
N GLU A 134 5.64 -13.24 9.83
CA GLU A 134 6.69 -14.22 9.49
C GLU A 134 6.70 -15.41 10.44
N LEU A 135 6.31 -15.18 11.70
CA LEU A 135 6.35 -16.19 12.76
C LEU A 135 5.08 -17.04 12.86
N TYR A 136 3.90 -16.45 12.61
CA TYR A 136 2.62 -17.08 12.93
C TYR A 136 1.72 -17.38 11.72
N GLN A 137 2.03 -16.87 10.52
CA GLN A 137 1.18 -17.04 9.33
C GLN A 137 -0.30 -16.68 9.61
N ASP A 138 -0.53 -15.62 10.40
CA ASP A 138 -1.87 -15.17 10.80
C ASP A 138 -2.55 -14.41 9.64
N VAL A 139 -3.12 -15.19 8.72
CA VAL A 139 -3.76 -14.71 7.49
C VAL A 139 -5.11 -15.39 7.25
N THR A 140 -6.01 -14.67 6.59
CA THR A 140 -7.33 -15.17 6.18
C THR A 140 -7.60 -14.77 4.74
N PHE A 141 -8.37 -15.59 4.02
CA PHE A 141 -8.68 -15.39 2.60
C PHE A 141 -10.18 -15.39 2.34
N ARG A 142 -10.61 -14.61 1.35
CA ARG A 142 -11.95 -14.69 0.74
C ARG A 142 -11.86 -14.45 -0.76
N LEU A 143 -12.78 -15.03 -1.51
CA LEU A 143 -12.93 -14.69 -2.92
C LEU A 143 -13.34 -13.21 -3.05
N ALA A 144 -12.83 -12.58 -4.10
CA ALA A 144 -13.15 -11.22 -4.45
C ALA A 144 -14.33 -11.19 -5.45
N PRO A 145 -15.21 -10.18 -5.39
CA PRO A 145 -15.25 -9.14 -4.38
C PRO A 145 -15.93 -9.66 -3.10
N CYS A 146 -15.38 -9.35 -1.93
CA CYS A 146 -16.03 -9.63 -0.64
C CYS A 146 -16.80 -8.40 -0.12
N SER A 147 -17.84 -8.65 0.69
CA SER A 147 -18.61 -7.61 1.37
C SER A 147 -17.88 -7.10 2.62
N ALA A 148 -18.30 -5.96 3.17
CA ALA A 148 -17.76 -5.46 4.44
C ALA A 148 -18.07 -6.43 5.60
N GLU A 149 -19.21 -7.11 5.57
CA GLU A 149 -19.56 -8.13 6.55
C GLU A 149 -18.66 -9.38 6.43
N GLU A 150 -18.32 -9.79 5.20
CA GLU A 150 -17.35 -10.86 4.96
C GLU A 150 -15.95 -10.47 5.42
N ALA A 151 -15.50 -9.26 5.09
CA ALA A 151 -14.24 -8.72 5.59
C ALA A 151 -14.23 -8.63 7.12
N ARG A 152 -15.33 -8.24 7.77
CA ARG A 152 -15.42 -8.23 9.23
C ARG A 152 -15.28 -9.64 9.82
N ARG A 153 -15.83 -10.67 9.16
CA ARG A 153 -15.61 -12.06 9.55
C ARG A 153 -14.14 -12.47 9.39
N MET A 154 -13.48 -12.10 8.30
CA MET A 154 -12.04 -12.33 8.12
C MET A 154 -11.23 -11.74 9.28
N LEU A 155 -11.51 -10.50 9.68
CA LEU A 155 -10.80 -9.85 10.78
C LEU A 155 -10.96 -10.57 12.13
N ASN A 156 -12.13 -11.17 12.38
CA ASN A 156 -12.40 -11.92 13.60
C ASN A 156 -11.75 -13.32 13.61
N GLU A 157 -11.36 -13.83 12.44
CA GLU A 157 -10.66 -15.13 12.30
C GLU A 157 -9.15 -15.00 12.59
N LEU A 158 -8.60 -13.78 12.57
CA LEU A 158 -7.20 -13.54 12.87
C LEU A 158 -6.90 -13.77 14.36
N GLN A 159 -5.72 -14.30 14.65
CA GLN A 159 -5.21 -14.40 16.02
C GLN A 159 -5.06 -13.02 16.68
N ILE A 160 -4.74 -12.00 15.88
CA ILE A 160 -4.69 -10.60 16.33
C ILE A 160 -6.06 -9.94 16.53
N ALA A 161 -7.18 -10.63 16.29
CA ALA A 161 -8.52 -10.08 16.46
C ALA A 161 -8.77 -9.35 17.81
N PRO A 162 -8.21 -9.78 18.96
CA PRO A 162 -8.36 -9.05 20.22
C PRO A 162 -7.84 -7.60 20.19
N LEU A 163 -6.96 -7.24 19.25
CA LEU A 163 -6.51 -5.84 19.06
C LEU A 163 -7.67 -4.91 18.75
N PHE A 164 -8.66 -5.38 18.01
CA PHE A 164 -9.85 -4.61 17.63
C PHE A 164 -10.86 -4.44 18.76
N SER A 165 -10.63 -5.09 19.91
CA SER A 165 -11.51 -5.02 21.09
C SER A 165 -10.97 -4.09 22.20
N GLY A 166 -10.03 -3.19 21.89
CA GLY A 166 -9.53 -2.19 22.84
C GLY A 166 -8.20 -2.54 23.53
N TYR A 167 -7.36 -3.38 22.92
CA TYR A 167 -6.10 -3.82 23.53
C TYR A 167 -5.18 -2.62 23.87
N ARG A 168 -4.75 -2.51 25.13
CA ARG A 168 -3.89 -1.41 25.64
C ARG A 168 -4.42 0.00 25.36
N GLY A 169 -5.75 0.17 25.31
CA GLY A 169 -6.37 1.48 25.06
C GLY A 169 -6.32 1.93 23.60
N LEU A 170 -5.90 1.04 22.68
CA LEU A 170 -5.98 1.29 21.24
C LEU A 170 -7.43 1.09 20.78
N ASN A 171 -8.00 2.15 20.20
CA ASN A 171 -9.31 2.09 19.55
C ASN A 171 -9.11 2.00 18.04
N LEU A 172 -8.89 0.77 17.56
CA LEU A 172 -8.77 0.47 16.13
C LEU A 172 -10.16 0.21 15.56
N ASP A 173 -10.58 0.99 14.56
CA ASP A 173 -11.92 0.84 13.96
C ASP A 173 -11.96 -0.35 12.98
N ALA A 174 -12.41 -1.50 13.47
CA ALA A 174 -12.55 -2.71 12.67
C ALA A 174 -13.65 -2.62 11.61
N ASP A 175 -14.68 -1.79 11.80
CA ASP A 175 -15.72 -1.60 10.79
C ASP A 175 -15.19 -0.76 9.62
N LEU A 176 -14.38 0.26 9.90
CA LEU A 176 -13.67 1.00 8.88
C LEU A 176 -12.66 0.11 8.15
N LEU A 177 -11.92 -0.74 8.87
CA LEU A 177 -10.99 -1.70 8.25
C LEU A 177 -11.71 -2.65 7.30
N ALA A 178 -12.84 -3.20 7.74
CA ALA A 178 -13.64 -4.12 6.94
C ALA A 178 -14.15 -3.45 5.64
N LYS A 179 -14.55 -2.18 5.72
CA LYS A 179 -14.90 -1.38 4.53
C LYS A 179 -13.69 -1.14 3.62
N THR A 180 -12.52 -0.84 4.18
CA THR A 180 -11.26 -0.71 3.42
C THR A 180 -10.92 -2.00 2.68
N VAL A 181 -11.00 -3.16 3.34
CA VAL A 181 -10.76 -4.48 2.73
C VAL A 181 -11.78 -4.77 1.61
N ALA A 182 -13.06 -4.49 1.84
CA ALA A 182 -14.09 -4.66 0.80
C ALA A 182 -13.86 -3.73 -0.41
N ALA A 183 -13.40 -2.50 -0.18
CA ALA A 183 -13.03 -1.57 -1.24
C ALA A 183 -11.82 -2.07 -2.05
N ILE A 184 -10.78 -2.59 -1.39
CA ILE A 184 -9.63 -3.25 -2.02
C ILE A 184 -10.10 -4.46 -2.85
N SER A 185 -11.00 -5.28 -2.29
CA SER A 185 -11.58 -6.45 -2.95
C SER A 185 -12.36 -6.07 -4.22
N ARG A 186 -13.10 -4.97 -4.19
CA ARG A 186 -13.74 -4.41 -5.39
C ARG A 186 -12.71 -3.90 -6.40
N MET A 187 -11.69 -3.18 -5.94
CA MET A 187 -10.64 -2.62 -6.79
C MET A 187 -9.92 -3.71 -7.60
N VAL A 188 -9.52 -4.82 -6.98
CA VAL A 188 -8.81 -5.90 -7.68
C VAL A 188 -9.69 -6.58 -8.75
N ILE A 189 -11.00 -6.69 -8.52
CA ILE A 189 -11.96 -7.19 -9.51
C ILE A 189 -12.15 -6.20 -10.65
N ASP A 190 -12.20 -4.90 -10.35
CA ASP A 190 -12.38 -3.86 -11.35
C ASP A 190 -11.15 -3.69 -12.29
N LEU A 191 -9.98 -4.15 -11.86
CA LEU A 191 -8.79 -4.28 -12.71
C LEU A 191 -8.93 -5.39 -13.77
N GLY A 192 -9.80 -6.39 -13.54
CA GLY A 192 -10.08 -7.47 -14.48
C GLY A 192 -8.87 -8.35 -14.79
N ASP A 193 -8.80 -8.90 -16.01
CA ASP A 193 -7.82 -9.92 -16.40
C ASP A 193 -6.35 -9.46 -16.37
N VAL A 194 -6.11 -8.16 -16.34
CA VAL A 194 -4.75 -7.62 -16.19
C VAL A 194 -4.26 -7.68 -14.74
N PHE A 195 -5.13 -7.91 -13.76
CA PHE A 195 -4.71 -8.08 -12.37
C PHE A 195 -3.91 -9.38 -12.19
N SER A 196 -2.80 -9.30 -11.47
CA SER A 196 -2.00 -10.48 -11.07
C SER A 196 -1.89 -10.57 -9.56
N GLN A 197 -1.36 -9.52 -8.93
CA GLN A 197 -1.12 -9.50 -7.49
C GLN A 197 -1.16 -8.07 -6.95
N LEU A 198 -1.74 -7.90 -5.77
CA LEU A 198 -1.67 -6.69 -4.95
C LEU A 198 -1.02 -7.05 -3.61
N ASP A 199 -0.14 -6.19 -3.13
CA ASP A 199 0.46 -6.27 -1.80
C ASP A 199 0.43 -4.88 -1.16
N ILE A 200 -0.38 -4.71 -0.12
CA ILE A 200 -0.39 -3.52 0.73
C ILE A 200 0.23 -3.93 2.05
N ASN A 201 1.47 -3.50 2.25
CA ASN A 201 2.26 -3.89 3.41
C ASN A 201 3.28 -2.78 3.76
N PRO A 202 3.05 -1.97 4.80
CA PRO A 202 1.98 -2.10 5.79
C PRO A 202 0.71 -1.30 5.46
N LEU A 203 -0.44 -1.82 5.91
CA LEU A 203 -1.66 -1.05 6.18
C LEU A 203 -1.68 -0.68 7.67
N GLY A 204 -1.69 0.62 8.00
CA GLY A 204 -1.56 1.11 9.37
C GLY A 204 -2.72 2.01 9.81
N TRP A 205 -2.99 2.06 11.12
CA TRP A 205 -3.94 3.00 11.71
C TRP A 205 -3.27 4.35 11.99
N VAL A 206 -3.69 5.39 11.27
CA VAL A 206 -3.10 6.73 11.30
C VAL A 206 -4.22 7.77 11.34
N ASN A 207 -4.21 8.67 12.34
CA ASN A 207 -5.18 9.77 12.44
C ASN A 207 -6.65 9.35 12.25
N ASN A 208 -7.04 8.26 12.91
CA ASN A 208 -8.38 7.63 12.82
C ASN A 208 -8.76 7.11 11.43
N LYS A 209 -7.78 6.72 10.61
CA LYS A 209 -7.99 6.09 9.30
C LYS A 209 -7.06 4.89 9.12
N TRP A 210 -7.51 3.90 8.37
CA TRP A 210 -6.62 2.86 7.83
C TRP A 210 -5.94 3.38 6.57
N MET A 211 -4.62 3.36 6.57
CA MET A 211 -3.78 3.99 5.55
C MET A 211 -2.79 2.97 4.98
N ALA A 212 -2.74 2.86 3.65
CA ALA A 212 -1.77 2.05 2.93
C ALA A 212 -0.44 2.81 2.84
N LEU A 213 0.54 2.37 3.63
CA LEU A 213 1.83 3.05 3.76
C LEU A 213 2.83 2.67 2.68
N ASP A 214 2.74 1.44 2.19
CA ASP A 214 3.42 0.95 0.99
C ASP A 214 2.44 0.03 0.25
N ALA A 215 2.48 0.09 -1.07
CA ALA A 215 1.60 -0.67 -1.93
C ALA A 215 2.31 -1.04 -3.22
N LYS A 216 2.07 -2.26 -3.67
CA LYS A 216 2.62 -2.81 -4.88
C LYS A 216 1.55 -3.54 -5.65
N LEU A 217 1.49 -3.28 -6.95
CA LEU A 217 0.56 -3.90 -7.87
C LEU A 217 1.34 -4.52 -9.03
N VAL A 218 1.13 -5.80 -9.27
CA VAL A 218 1.63 -6.52 -10.43
C VAL A 218 0.47 -6.69 -11.40
N LEU A 219 0.70 -6.24 -12.64
CA LEU A 219 -0.22 -6.41 -13.74
C LEU A 219 0.35 -7.41 -14.75
N ASN A 220 -0.50 -8.27 -15.30
CA ASN A 220 -0.15 -9.09 -16.44
C ASN A 220 -0.02 -8.18 -17.68
N SER A 221 0.98 -8.47 -18.52
CA SER A 221 1.02 -7.86 -19.85
C SER A 221 -0.23 -8.30 -20.60
N LYS A 222 -0.98 -7.35 -21.18
CA LYS A 222 -2.14 -7.67 -22.04
C LYS A 222 -1.74 -8.78 -23.02
N VAL A 223 -2.49 -9.88 -23.03
CA VAL A 223 -2.50 -10.81 -24.18
C VAL A 223 -3.14 -10.09 -25.36
#